data_AF-A0AAN6LGL5-F1
#
_entry.id   AF-A0AAN6LGL5-F1
#
_cell.length_a   1.000
_cell.length_b   1.000
_cell.length_c   1.000
_cell.angle_alpha   90.00
_cell.angle_beta   90.00
_cell.angle_gamma   90.00
#
_symmetry.space_group_name_H-M   'P 1'
#
loop_
_entity.id
_entity.type
_entity.pdbx_description
1 polymer ?
#
loop_
_entity_poly.entity_id
_entity_poly.type
_entity_poly.pdbx_seq_one_letter_code
_entity_poly.pdbx_strand_id
1 'polypeptide(L)'
;MSLAPLNIRQGVLGRFYGLILLLETLGPVRGARQKAEIISDELQHTKLRRHFCNALAYVCAFDTGSDSVTAIALDAQPHETTVLVAANREVSPEVVKFLKEVLKLLQRVATDPKLVDRPEMRRQLVCKVVSKSQPRIRHYHQQAVEMYENYCVPVIASERKKYNNYDPRAVKLDQLDMFLRAQFHHSRTPNSAQAYLTLVQNCHSARSSGILSQLNPFVVQGQPCQLKFQRLQELVGKLGKHITCCRRLLDAATLLPREFVFGFDVKTIAPSKEVRIPLPESKSSVDRIVARMYSPKPDQERVKTQLARYDPDLEKISSEIKKHRRAKTQTHAELLVLNYIEEHGCHFPDSNDRYIGCSKPACYLCHLYIRHHPGGYSLPDTSKKLYTKWRVPDIYASDMDGRGKEKLKETEEILGKMIQEIKTDFKNDINRPEPRAMHADSSADKTSTVCTGAEGAGEVGVDAGAGSGVSAATADNIQRLLRSLSLNDSGYSQETK
;
A
#
# COMPACT_ATOMS: atom_id res chain seq x y z
N MET A 1 15.08 34.95 1.53
CA MET A 1 14.54 34.72 0.17
C MET A 1 14.44 33.20 -0.04
N SER A 2 13.27 32.66 -0.38
CA SER A 2 13.17 31.23 -0.75
C SER A 2 13.78 31.06 -2.13
N LEU A 3 14.89 30.31 -2.23
CA LEU A 3 15.47 29.96 -3.53
C LEU A 3 14.45 29.17 -4.34
N ALA A 4 14.35 29.46 -5.64
CA ALA A 4 13.52 28.67 -6.55
C ALA A 4 14.23 27.32 -6.83
N PRO A 5 13.49 26.21 -6.93
CA PRO A 5 14.08 24.94 -7.28
C PRO A 5 14.60 24.95 -8.72
N LEU A 6 15.67 24.18 -8.96
CA LEU A 6 16.20 23.90 -10.29
C LEU A 6 15.18 23.12 -11.12
N ASN A 7 15.09 23.44 -12.40
CA ASN A 7 14.12 22.84 -13.31
C ASN A 7 14.70 21.67 -14.09
N ILE A 8 14.05 20.52 -13.97
CA ILE A 8 14.29 19.36 -14.84
C ILE A 8 13.95 19.73 -16.29
N ARG A 9 14.74 19.26 -17.24
CA ARG A 9 14.52 19.51 -18.66
C ARG A 9 13.09 19.15 -19.07
N GLN A 10 12.41 20.09 -19.71
CA GLN A 10 11.02 19.94 -20.16
C GLN A 10 10.81 18.73 -21.10
N GLY A 11 11.85 18.34 -21.84
CA GLY A 11 11.84 17.12 -22.67
C GLY A 11 11.78 15.82 -21.85
N VAL A 12 12.44 15.77 -20.69
CA VAL A 12 12.38 14.63 -19.75
C VAL A 12 11.01 14.58 -19.09
N LEU A 13 10.55 15.69 -18.51
CA LEU A 13 9.23 15.79 -17.88
C LEU A 13 8.09 15.48 -18.86
N GLY A 14 8.18 16.00 -20.09
CA GLY A 14 7.19 15.71 -21.12
C GLY A 14 7.14 14.25 -21.52
N ARG A 15 8.26 13.52 -21.46
CA ARG A 15 8.29 12.07 -21.67
C ARG A 15 7.69 11.30 -20.51
N PHE A 16 8.14 11.63 -19.29
CA PHE A 16 7.68 10.99 -18.07
C PHE A 16 6.17 11.17 -17.87
N TYR A 17 5.68 12.42 -17.84
CA TYR A 17 4.27 12.69 -17.60
C TYR A 17 3.36 12.22 -18.74
N GLY A 18 3.83 12.28 -19.99
CA GLY A 18 3.10 11.72 -21.12
C GLY A 18 2.87 10.21 -20.96
N LEU A 19 3.90 9.47 -20.57
CA LEU A 19 3.81 8.02 -20.34
C LEU A 19 2.94 7.65 -19.15
N ILE A 20 3.11 8.28 -17.99
CA ILE A 20 2.31 7.90 -16.82
C ILE A 20 0.83 8.24 -17.01
N LEU A 21 0.50 9.34 -17.71
CA LEU A 21 -0.90 9.68 -18.00
C LEU A 21 -1.51 8.72 -19.02
N LEU A 22 -0.74 8.28 -20.01
CA LEU A 22 -1.19 7.24 -20.95
C LEU A 22 -1.33 5.88 -20.28
N LEU A 23 -0.48 5.57 -19.31
CA LEU A 23 -0.55 4.33 -18.54
C LEU A 23 -1.76 4.31 -17.59
N GLU A 24 -2.12 5.46 -17.02
CA GLU A 24 -3.31 5.64 -16.18
C GLU A 24 -4.60 5.31 -16.94
N THR A 25 -4.67 5.59 -18.25
CA THR A 25 -5.84 5.24 -19.06
C THR A 25 -6.02 3.73 -19.25
N LEU A 26 -4.97 2.93 -19.00
CA LEU A 26 -5.04 1.46 -18.95
C LEU A 26 -5.33 0.92 -17.54
N GLY A 27 -5.65 1.82 -16.60
CA GLY A 27 -5.94 1.54 -15.19
C GLY A 27 -4.79 1.90 -14.24
N PRO A 28 -5.05 1.91 -12.92
CA PRO A 28 -4.10 2.42 -11.94
C PRO A 28 -3.19 1.35 -11.31
N VAL A 29 -3.27 0.07 -11.69
CA VAL A 29 -2.48 -1.03 -11.08
C VAL A 29 -1.52 -1.60 -12.12
N ARG A 30 -0.22 -1.72 -11.79
CA ARG A 30 0.86 -2.19 -12.67
C ARG A 30 1.40 -3.59 -12.34
N GLY A 31 0.75 -4.30 -11.42
CA GLY A 31 1.17 -5.63 -10.99
C GLY A 31 0.50 -6.08 -9.71
N ALA A 32 0.76 -7.33 -9.31
CA ALA A 32 0.42 -7.78 -7.97
C ALA A 32 1.31 -7.04 -6.95
N ARG A 33 0.81 -6.91 -5.73
CA ARG A 33 1.60 -6.35 -4.62
C ARG A 33 2.86 -7.20 -4.43
N GLN A 34 4.01 -6.56 -4.25
CA GLN A 34 5.29 -7.23 -3.99
C GLN A 34 5.76 -6.88 -2.59
N LYS A 35 6.28 -7.88 -1.87
CA LYS A 35 6.99 -7.66 -0.60
C LYS A 35 8.44 -7.29 -0.88
N ALA A 36 9.03 -6.52 0.02
CA ALA A 36 10.46 -6.28 0.01
C ALA A 36 11.21 -7.62 0.04
N GLU A 37 12.16 -7.80 -0.87
CA GLU A 37 13.08 -8.93 -0.83
C GLU A 37 13.97 -8.78 0.42
N ILE A 38 14.06 -9.86 1.20
CA ILE A 38 14.96 -9.91 2.35
C ILE A 38 15.87 -11.11 2.12
N ILE A 39 17.10 -10.82 1.71
CA ILE A 39 18.10 -11.81 1.31
C ILE A 39 18.99 -12.05 2.55
N SER A 40 19.17 -13.32 2.97
CA SER A 40 20.14 -13.85 3.98
C SER A 40 19.73 -13.93 5.46
N ASP A 41 20.14 -15.02 6.15
CA ASP A 41 19.88 -15.39 7.57
C ASP A 41 20.55 -14.53 8.67
N GLU A 42 21.37 -13.51 8.33
CA GLU A 42 21.76 -12.37 9.22
C GLU A 42 20.55 -11.44 9.57
N LEU A 43 19.36 -12.01 9.47
CA LEU A 43 18.10 -11.50 8.95
C LEU A 43 17.23 -10.87 10.03
N GLN A 44 17.50 -11.20 11.30
CA GLN A 44 16.57 -10.92 12.39
C GLN A 44 16.60 -9.45 12.81
N HIS A 45 17.79 -8.88 13.04
CA HIS A 45 17.90 -7.47 13.46
C HIS A 45 17.48 -6.51 12.35
N THR A 46 17.90 -6.75 11.11
CA THR A 46 17.46 -5.99 9.93
C THR A 46 15.93 -6.06 9.77
N LYS A 47 15.33 -7.25 9.87
CA LYS A 47 13.85 -7.40 9.87
C LYS A 47 13.20 -6.62 11.01
N LEU A 48 13.76 -6.66 12.22
CA LEU A 48 13.25 -5.93 13.37
C LEU A 48 13.30 -4.41 13.15
N ARG A 49 14.40 -3.87 12.62
CA ARG A 49 14.53 -2.44 12.26
C ARG A 49 13.53 -2.02 11.19
N ARG A 50 13.43 -2.77 10.09
CA ARG A 50 12.44 -2.49 9.04
C ARG A 50 11.01 -2.57 9.59
N HIS A 51 10.71 -3.54 10.44
CA HIS A 51 9.42 -3.67 11.12
C HIS A 51 9.15 -2.53 12.10
N PHE A 52 10.16 -2.05 12.81
CA PHE A 52 10.09 -0.91 13.70
C PHE A 52 9.73 0.37 12.94
N CYS A 53 10.47 0.70 11.88
CA CYS A 53 10.18 1.88 11.04
C CYS A 53 8.78 1.82 10.43
N ASN A 54 8.39 0.67 9.87
CA ASN A 54 7.03 0.48 9.32
C ASN A 54 5.94 0.58 10.39
N ALA A 55 6.18 0.04 11.58
CA ALA A 55 5.22 0.08 12.67
C ALA A 55 5.04 1.51 13.19
N LEU A 56 6.14 2.26 13.39
CA LEU A 56 6.09 3.68 13.75
C LEU A 56 5.32 4.49 12.69
N ALA A 57 5.66 4.31 11.41
CA ALA A 57 4.99 5.01 10.32
C ALA A 57 3.49 4.70 10.29
N TYR A 58 3.12 3.42 10.49
CA TYR A 58 1.73 2.99 10.52
C TYR A 58 0.94 3.62 11.68
N VAL A 59 1.48 3.61 12.90
CA VAL A 59 0.76 4.15 14.07
C VAL A 59 0.69 5.67 14.08
N CYS A 60 1.61 6.36 13.39
CA CYS A 60 1.56 7.81 13.19
C CYS A 60 0.54 8.24 12.13
N ALA A 61 0.15 7.35 11.21
CA ALA A 61 -0.88 7.60 10.21
C ALA A 61 -2.29 7.38 10.80
N PHE A 62 -2.79 8.38 11.53
CA PHE A 62 -4.07 8.35 12.27
C PHE A 62 -5.31 8.15 11.38
N ASP A 63 -5.20 8.52 10.10
CA ASP A 63 -6.26 8.39 9.10
C ASP A 63 -5.81 7.53 7.90
N THR A 64 -6.75 7.13 7.07
CA THR A 64 -6.62 6.29 5.88
C THR A 64 -6.38 7.04 4.58
N GLY A 65 -6.52 8.37 4.58
CA GLY A 65 -6.33 9.21 3.40
C GLY A 65 -4.96 9.05 2.72
N SER A 66 -4.86 9.50 1.47
CA SER A 66 -3.56 9.64 0.79
C SER A 66 -2.65 10.64 1.50
N ASP A 67 -3.24 11.62 2.16
CA ASP A 67 -2.55 12.78 2.71
C ASP A 67 -1.87 12.45 4.05
N SER A 68 -2.43 11.48 4.80
CA SER A 68 -1.88 10.97 6.06
C SER A 68 -0.82 9.87 5.89
N VAL A 69 -0.46 9.52 4.65
CA VAL A 69 0.62 8.56 4.40
C VAL A 69 1.89 9.13 5.01
N THR A 70 2.50 8.35 5.89
CA THR A 70 3.63 8.74 6.73
C THR A 70 4.81 7.83 6.42
N ALA A 71 5.99 8.41 6.31
CA ALA A 71 7.24 7.68 6.15
C ALA A 71 8.20 8.04 7.29
N ILE A 72 9.00 7.06 7.71
CA ILE A 72 9.95 7.17 8.82
C ILE A 72 11.28 6.51 8.47
N ALA A 73 12.37 7.19 8.81
CA ALA A 73 13.72 6.63 8.86
C ALA A 73 14.40 7.02 10.18
N LEU A 74 15.51 6.35 10.49
CA LEU A 74 16.33 6.63 11.65
C LEU A 74 17.64 7.27 11.19
N ASP A 75 18.01 8.38 11.82
CA ASP A 75 19.32 8.99 11.74
C ASP A 75 20.08 8.68 13.04
N ALA A 76 20.90 7.63 13.01
CA ALA A 76 21.64 7.10 14.15
C ALA A 76 23.04 7.71 14.19
N GLN A 77 23.16 8.86 14.83
CA GLN A 77 24.43 9.52 15.11
C GLN A 77 25.05 8.93 16.39
N PRO A 78 26.38 9.07 16.63
CA PRO A 78 27.08 8.40 17.74
C PRO A 78 26.51 8.63 19.15
N HIS A 79 25.78 9.73 19.37
CA HIS A 79 25.25 10.12 20.68
C HIS A 79 23.73 10.37 20.68
N GLU A 80 23.06 10.21 19.54
CA GLU A 80 21.65 10.52 19.40
C GLU A 80 21.05 9.75 18.22
N THR A 81 19.85 9.20 18.40
CA THR A 81 19.06 8.66 17.30
C THR A 81 17.88 9.59 17.02
N THR A 82 17.85 10.20 15.84
CA THR A 82 16.72 11.05 15.43
C THR A 82 15.75 10.25 14.58
N VAL A 83 14.47 10.26 14.93
CA VAL A 83 13.40 9.74 14.09
C VAL A 83 12.99 10.82 13.09
N LEU A 84 13.37 10.63 11.84
CA LEU A 84 12.95 11.46 10.72
C LEU A 84 11.53 11.06 10.32
N VAL A 85 10.58 12.00 10.34
CA VAL A 85 9.18 11.73 9.99
C VAL A 85 8.67 12.72 8.95
N ALA A 86 8.07 12.20 7.88
CA ALA A 86 7.41 12.97 6.84
C ALA A 86 6.00 12.43 6.58
N ALA A 87 5.11 13.29 6.11
CA ALA A 87 3.81 12.91 5.56
C ALA A 87 3.65 13.49 4.15
N ASN A 88 2.69 12.97 3.37
CA ASN A 88 2.39 13.53 2.04
C ASN A 88 1.93 15.00 2.14
N ARG A 89 1.20 15.32 3.20
CA ARG A 89 0.91 16.70 3.63
C ARG A 89 1.77 17.05 4.84
N GLU A 90 1.19 17.52 5.92
CA GLU A 90 1.92 17.96 7.09
C GLU A 90 1.87 16.92 8.21
N VAL A 91 2.99 16.75 8.90
CA VAL A 91 3.03 15.99 10.16
C VAL A 91 2.48 16.89 11.26
N SER A 92 1.28 16.60 11.75
CA SER A 92 0.67 17.46 12.76
C SER A 92 1.45 17.44 14.09
N PRO A 93 1.40 18.53 14.88
CA PRO A 93 2.01 18.55 16.22
C PRO A 93 1.52 17.43 17.14
N GLU A 94 0.27 16.98 16.94
CA GLU A 94 -0.31 15.86 17.68
C GLU A 94 0.39 14.53 17.36
N VAL A 95 0.73 14.29 16.08
CA VAL A 95 1.51 13.11 15.67
C VAL A 95 2.90 13.15 16.31
N VAL A 96 3.56 14.32 16.33
CA VAL A 96 4.88 14.47 16.97
C VAL A 96 4.80 14.18 18.47
N LYS A 97 3.81 14.75 19.16
CA LYS A 97 3.58 14.49 20.59
C LYS A 97 3.37 13.00 20.86
N PHE A 98 2.48 12.38 20.10
CA PHE A 98 2.19 10.94 20.20
C PHE A 98 3.43 10.09 19.94
N LEU A 99 4.21 10.39 18.90
CA LEU A 99 5.42 9.66 18.55
C LEU A 99 6.46 9.75 19.68
N LYS A 100 6.68 10.96 20.24
CA LYS A 100 7.56 11.14 21.41
C LYS A 100 7.08 10.34 22.63
N GLU A 101 5.78 10.27 22.88
CA GLU A 101 5.21 9.46 23.97
C GLU A 101 5.43 7.95 23.74
N VAL A 102 5.26 7.47 22.52
CA VAL A 102 5.51 6.06 22.15
C VAL A 102 7.00 5.73 22.29
N LEU A 103 7.90 6.57 21.76
CA LEU A 103 9.35 6.34 21.84
C LEU A 103 9.84 6.31 23.30
N LYS A 104 9.36 7.22 24.16
CA LYS A 104 9.64 7.20 25.61
C LYS A 104 9.13 5.95 26.32
N LEU A 105 8.02 5.38 25.84
CA LEU A 105 7.49 4.12 26.37
C LEU A 105 8.42 2.96 25.99
N LEU A 106 8.83 2.89 24.71
CA LEU A 106 9.70 1.85 24.19
C LEU A 106 11.10 1.92 24.80
N GLN A 107 11.63 3.13 25.02
CA GLN A 107 12.90 3.31 25.72
C GLN A 107 12.87 2.70 27.12
N ARG A 108 11.79 2.91 27.90
CA ARG A 108 11.63 2.30 29.22
C ARG A 108 11.64 0.77 29.15
N VAL A 109 10.98 0.19 28.14
CA VAL A 109 10.97 -1.27 27.91
C VAL A 109 12.37 -1.79 27.61
N ALA A 110 13.17 -1.04 26.84
CA ALA A 110 14.52 -1.42 26.46
C ALA A 110 15.53 -1.29 27.62
N THR A 111 15.43 -0.24 28.44
CA THR A 111 16.39 0.05 29.51
C THR A 111 16.15 -0.73 30.78
N ASP A 112 14.90 -1.17 31.03
CA ASP A 112 14.53 -1.85 32.27
C ASP A 112 13.64 -3.09 32.05
N PRO A 113 14.19 -4.19 31.50
CA PRO A 113 13.39 -5.36 31.15
C PRO A 113 12.83 -6.13 32.36
N LYS A 114 13.35 -5.87 33.56
CA LYS A 114 13.02 -6.61 34.80
C LYS A 114 11.94 -5.92 35.64
N LEU A 115 11.86 -4.59 35.62
CA LEU A 115 10.85 -3.83 36.36
C LEU A 115 9.59 -3.55 35.54
N VAL A 116 9.61 -3.87 34.25
CA VAL A 116 8.50 -3.62 33.34
C VAL A 116 7.53 -4.79 33.29
N ASP A 117 6.30 -4.57 33.76
CA ASP A 117 5.15 -5.44 33.46
C ASP A 117 4.83 -5.36 31.96
N ARG A 118 5.35 -6.35 31.20
CA ARG A 118 5.20 -6.42 29.75
C ARG A 118 3.73 -6.46 29.29
N PRO A 119 2.84 -7.28 29.88
CA PRO A 119 1.41 -7.20 29.64
C PRO A 119 0.82 -5.79 29.82
N GLU A 120 1.18 -5.10 30.90
CA GLU A 120 0.65 -3.77 31.19
C GLU A 120 1.16 -2.72 30.19
N MET A 121 2.45 -2.72 29.87
CA MET A 121 3.02 -1.80 28.87
C MET A 121 2.44 -2.05 27.48
N ARG A 122 2.21 -3.31 27.13
CA ARG A 122 1.52 -3.67 25.89
C ARG A 122 0.11 -3.11 25.87
N ARG A 123 -0.63 -3.24 26.98
CA ARG A 123 -1.97 -2.67 27.12
C ARG A 123 -1.93 -1.15 26.96
N GLN A 124 -1.02 -0.47 27.65
CA GLN A 124 -0.85 0.98 27.57
C GLN A 124 -0.53 1.45 26.15
N LEU A 125 0.41 0.80 25.45
CA LEU A 125 0.76 1.13 24.08
C LEU A 125 -0.42 0.96 23.13
N VAL A 126 -1.11 -0.19 23.23
CA VAL A 126 -2.27 -0.49 22.39
C VAL A 126 -3.39 0.53 22.63
N CYS A 127 -3.71 0.86 23.88
CA CYS A 127 -4.73 1.87 24.20
C CYS A 127 -4.38 3.22 23.57
N LYS A 128 -3.12 3.66 23.66
CA LYS A 128 -2.66 4.93 23.08
C LYS A 128 -2.77 4.93 21.55
N VAL A 129 -2.30 3.87 20.90
CA VAL A 129 -2.38 3.70 19.43
C VAL A 129 -3.83 3.69 18.97
N VAL A 130 -4.69 2.87 19.59
CA VAL A 130 -6.11 2.74 19.22
C VAL A 130 -6.84 4.05 19.40
N SER A 131 -6.57 4.80 20.48
CA SER A 131 -7.18 6.10 20.72
C SER A 131 -6.89 7.10 19.60
N LYS A 132 -5.65 7.14 19.09
CA LYS A 132 -5.29 8.05 17.99
C LYS A 132 -5.74 7.55 16.61
N SER A 133 -5.78 6.23 16.40
CA SER A 133 -6.19 5.63 15.13
C SER A 133 -7.71 5.41 14.99
N GLN A 134 -8.55 5.94 15.88
CA GLN A 134 -10.01 5.77 15.78
C GLN A 134 -10.61 6.19 14.42
N PRO A 135 -10.21 7.31 13.78
CA PRO A 135 -10.72 7.68 12.46
C PRO A 135 -10.45 6.57 11.43
N ARG A 136 -9.22 6.06 11.42
CA ARG A 136 -8.80 4.95 10.55
C ARG A 136 -9.51 3.64 10.86
N ILE A 137 -9.67 3.29 12.13
CA ILE A 137 -10.38 2.08 12.54
C ILE A 137 -11.85 2.16 12.13
N ARG A 138 -12.50 3.30 12.35
CA ARG A 138 -13.89 3.54 11.96
C ARG A 138 -14.09 3.37 10.46
N HIS A 139 -13.21 3.95 9.64
CA HIS A 139 -13.29 3.82 8.18
C HIS A 139 -13.19 2.35 7.70
N TYR A 140 -12.29 1.56 8.28
CA TYR A 140 -12.20 0.13 7.94
C TYR A 140 -13.36 -0.69 8.49
N HIS A 141 -13.88 -0.33 9.67
CA HIS A 141 -15.04 -0.98 10.27
C HIS A 141 -16.30 -0.76 9.43
N GLN A 142 -16.57 0.48 9.00
CA GLN A 142 -17.71 0.80 8.13
C GLN A 142 -17.69 0.01 6.82
N GLN A 143 -16.52 -0.08 6.17
CA GLN A 143 -16.37 -0.93 4.98
C GLN A 143 -16.57 -2.42 5.30
N ALA A 144 -16.15 -2.89 6.48
CA ALA A 144 -16.34 -4.28 6.86
C ALA A 144 -17.82 -4.60 7.13
N VAL A 145 -18.57 -3.67 7.72
CA VAL A 145 -20.03 -3.75 7.90
C VAL A 145 -20.71 -3.85 6.54
N GLU A 146 -20.40 -2.93 5.62
CA GLU A 146 -20.96 -2.94 4.26
C GLU A 146 -20.67 -4.26 3.54
N MET A 147 -19.41 -4.74 3.60
CA MET A 147 -19.04 -6.01 2.98
C MET A 147 -19.76 -7.21 3.62
N TYR A 148 -19.88 -7.21 4.94
CA TYR A 148 -20.51 -8.31 5.67
C TYR A 148 -22.02 -8.38 5.37
N GLU A 149 -22.75 -7.28 5.55
CA GLU A 149 -24.20 -7.26 5.46
C GLU A 149 -24.70 -7.45 4.03
N ASN A 150 -24.09 -6.77 3.06
CA ASN A 150 -24.58 -6.78 1.67
C ASN A 150 -24.15 -8.02 0.89
N TYR A 151 -23.06 -8.70 1.28
CA TYR A 151 -22.48 -9.78 0.48
C TYR A 151 -22.22 -11.06 1.26
N CYS A 152 -21.64 -10.99 2.45
CA CYS A 152 -21.28 -12.21 3.17
C CYS A 152 -22.50 -12.90 3.79
N VAL A 153 -23.43 -12.16 4.39
CA VAL A 153 -24.63 -12.73 5.04
C VAL A 153 -25.45 -13.59 4.07
N PRO A 154 -25.85 -13.11 2.88
CA PRO A 154 -26.63 -13.93 1.95
C PRO A 154 -25.91 -15.20 1.50
N VAL A 155 -24.59 -15.11 1.27
CA VAL A 155 -23.78 -16.23 0.79
C VAL A 155 -23.60 -17.28 1.90
N ILE A 156 -23.23 -16.86 3.12
CA ILE A 156 -23.09 -17.77 4.25
C ILE A 156 -24.42 -18.47 4.53
N ALA A 157 -25.54 -17.74 4.54
CA ALA A 157 -26.86 -18.32 4.73
C ALA A 157 -27.26 -19.32 3.64
N SER A 158 -26.93 -19.04 2.37
CA SER A 158 -27.19 -19.95 1.26
C SER A 158 -26.39 -21.25 1.37
N GLU A 159 -25.10 -21.14 1.69
CA GLU A 159 -24.20 -22.29 1.83
C GLU A 159 -24.54 -23.13 3.06
N ARG A 160 -24.93 -22.48 4.16
CA ARG A 160 -25.36 -23.15 5.39
C ARG A 160 -26.57 -24.07 5.20
N LYS A 161 -27.48 -23.75 4.27
CA LYS A 161 -28.66 -24.57 3.95
C LYS A 161 -28.32 -25.90 3.28
N LYS A 162 -27.11 -26.06 2.73
CA LYS A 162 -26.68 -27.31 2.07
C LYS A 162 -26.28 -28.41 3.06
N TYR A 163 -26.15 -28.08 4.34
CA TYR A 163 -25.61 -28.96 5.36
C TYR A 163 -26.61 -29.14 6.51
N ASN A 164 -26.68 -30.35 7.06
CA ASN A 164 -27.45 -30.64 8.27
C ASN A 164 -26.77 -30.02 9.51
N ASN A 165 -27.53 -29.80 10.59
CA ASN A 165 -27.04 -29.13 11.80
C ASN A 165 -25.86 -29.81 12.51
N TYR A 166 -25.67 -31.11 12.29
CA TYR A 166 -24.57 -31.89 12.87
C TYR A 166 -23.33 -31.94 11.95
N ASP A 167 -23.40 -31.37 10.74
CA ASP A 167 -22.26 -31.36 9.82
C ASP A 167 -21.15 -30.45 10.37
N PRO A 168 -19.89 -30.92 10.47
CA PRO A 168 -18.77 -30.08 10.90
C PRO A 168 -18.59 -28.79 10.10
N ARG A 169 -19.01 -28.75 8.82
CA ARG A 169 -18.97 -27.56 7.95
C ARG A 169 -20.06 -26.56 8.34
N ALA A 170 -21.25 -27.05 8.71
CA ALA A 170 -22.33 -26.22 9.23
C ALA A 170 -21.91 -25.51 10.52
N VAL A 171 -21.30 -26.25 11.46
CA VAL A 171 -20.81 -25.68 12.73
C VAL A 171 -19.75 -24.59 12.49
N LYS A 172 -18.81 -24.81 11.56
CA LYS A 172 -17.81 -23.81 11.19
C LYS A 172 -18.44 -22.54 10.61
N LEU A 173 -19.42 -22.70 9.70
CA LEU A 173 -20.15 -21.58 9.14
C LEU A 173 -20.91 -20.77 10.20
N ASP A 174 -21.56 -21.44 11.15
CA ASP A 174 -22.27 -20.80 12.25
C ASP A 174 -21.31 -20.04 13.17
N GLN A 175 -20.14 -20.61 13.48
CA GLN A 175 -19.10 -19.93 14.26
C GLN A 175 -18.55 -18.69 13.56
N LEU A 176 -18.32 -18.79 12.25
CA LEU A 176 -17.86 -17.68 11.42
C LEU A 176 -18.89 -16.56 11.38
N ASP A 177 -20.16 -16.88 11.09
CA ASP A 177 -21.23 -15.87 11.05
C ASP A 177 -21.42 -15.21 12.42
N MET A 178 -21.42 -16.00 13.50
CA MET A 178 -21.50 -15.47 14.86
C MET A 178 -20.37 -14.46 15.15
N PHE A 179 -19.14 -14.79 14.77
CA PHE A 179 -18.01 -13.86 14.91
C PHE A 179 -18.23 -12.59 14.08
N LEU A 180 -18.54 -12.73 12.78
CA LEU A 180 -18.71 -11.60 11.88
C LEU A 180 -19.87 -10.70 12.32
N ARG A 181 -21.01 -11.28 12.71
CA ARG A 181 -22.16 -10.55 13.25
C ARG A 181 -21.82 -9.78 14.52
N ALA A 182 -21.05 -10.39 15.43
CA ALA A 182 -20.66 -9.74 16.67
C ALA A 182 -19.75 -8.51 16.44
N GLN A 183 -18.94 -8.51 15.38
CA GLN A 183 -18.01 -7.42 15.08
C GLN A 183 -18.51 -6.41 14.04
N PHE A 184 -19.32 -6.84 13.05
CA PHE A 184 -19.60 -6.10 11.82
C PHE A 184 -21.09 -5.93 11.49
N HIS A 185 -22.00 -6.21 12.42
CA HIS A 185 -23.38 -5.79 12.27
C HIS A 185 -23.51 -4.28 12.52
N HIS A 186 -24.34 -3.55 11.76
CA HIS A 186 -24.48 -2.08 11.86
C HIS A 186 -24.83 -1.61 13.29
N SER A 187 -25.65 -2.37 14.02
CA SER A 187 -26.00 -2.08 15.42
C SER A 187 -24.84 -2.25 16.42
N ARG A 188 -23.70 -2.79 15.97
CA ARG A 188 -22.47 -2.98 16.76
C ARG A 188 -21.38 -1.96 16.43
N THR A 189 -21.75 -0.82 15.84
CA THR A 189 -20.81 0.25 15.53
C THR A 189 -20.09 0.76 16.80
N PRO A 190 -18.74 0.75 16.86
CA PRO A 190 -18.01 1.19 18.04
C PRO A 190 -18.21 2.67 18.36
N ASN A 191 -18.62 2.98 19.59
CA ASN A 191 -18.92 4.33 20.07
C ASN A 191 -18.05 4.80 21.24
N SER A 192 -17.17 3.96 21.77
CA SER A 192 -16.28 4.28 22.89
C SER A 192 -14.86 3.76 22.65
N ALA A 193 -13.86 4.36 23.31
CA ALA A 193 -12.47 3.93 23.19
C ALA A 193 -12.29 2.43 23.53
N GLN A 194 -13.03 1.93 24.53
CA GLN A 194 -13.03 0.52 24.90
C GLN A 194 -13.63 -0.38 23.81
N ALA A 195 -14.70 0.06 23.14
CA ALA A 195 -15.29 -0.69 22.03
C ALA A 195 -14.32 -0.80 20.83
N TYR A 196 -13.62 0.29 20.49
CA TYR A 196 -12.57 0.26 19.47
C TYR A 196 -11.43 -0.69 19.84
N LEU A 197 -11.01 -0.68 21.11
CA LEU A 197 -9.97 -1.57 21.63
C LEU A 197 -10.37 -3.04 21.50
N THR A 198 -11.56 -3.40 21.97
CA THR A 198 -12.11 -4.76 21.87
C THR A 198 -12.21 -5.21 20.41
N LEU A 199 -12.69 -4.33 19.51
CA LEU A 199 -12.77 -4.65 18.08
C LEU A 199 -11.40 -5.01 17.48
N VAL A 200 -10.37 -4.18 17.70
CA VAL A 200 -9.05 -4.45 17.11
C VAL A 200 -8.38 -5.69 17.73
N GLN A 201 -8.63 -5.96 19.02
CA GLN A 201 -8.15 -7.17 19.70
C GLN A 201 -8.81 -8.42 19.12
N ASN A 202 -10.14 -8.42 18.98
CA ASN A 202 -10.87 -9.53 18.38
C ASN A 202 -10.44 -9.79 16.93
N CYS A 203 -10.28 -8.72 16.14
CA CYS A 203 -9.80 -8.81 14.76
C CYS A 203 -8.35 -9.30 14.68
N HIS A 204 -7.50 -8.98 15.66
CA HIS A 204 -6.15 -9.54 15.75
C HIS A 204 -6.18 -11.03 16.09
N SER A 205 -6.94 -11.43 17.11
CA SER A 205 -7.08 -12.83 17.53
C SER A 205 -7.65 -13.72 16.43
N ALA A 206 -8.60 -13.19 15.64
CA ALA A 206 -9.17 -13.87 14.47
C ALA A 206 -8.13 -14.23 13.39
N ARG A 207 -6.98 -13.54 13.36
CA ARG A 207 -5.88 -13.89 12.45
C ARG A 207 -5.16 -15.16 12.88
N SER A 208 -5.05 -15.39 14.19
CA SER A 208 -4.31 -16.52 14.78
C SER A 208 -5.20 -17.74 15.03
N SER A 209 -6.50 -17.54 15.27
CA SER A 209 -7.44 -18.63 15.54
C SER A 209 -7.83 -19.45 14.29
N GLY A 210 -7.42 -19.01 13.10
CA GLY A 210 -7.82 -19.66 11.85
C GLY A 210 -9.30 -19.46 11.47
N ILE A 211 -10.09 -18.71 12.25
CA ILE A 211 -11.52 -18.49 11.92
C ILE A 211 -11.69 -17.87 10.53
N LEU A 212 -10.76 -16.98 10.13
CA LEU A 212 -10.77 -16.38 8.79
C LEU A 212 -10.31 -17.34 7.69
N SER A 213 -9.60 -18.43 7.99
CA SER A 213 -9.25 -19.42 6.95
C SER A 213 -10.45 -20.29 6.56
N GLN A 214 -11.50 -20.31 7.37
CA GLN A 214 -12.79 -20.92 7.03
C GLN A 214 -13.51 -20.17 5.90
N LEU A 215 -13.04 -18.97 5.55
CA LEU A 215 -13.49 -18.25 4.36
C LEU A 215 -12.83 -18.74 3.07
N ASN A 216 -11.69 -19.45 3.15
CA ASN A 216 -10.93 -19.89 1.97
C ASN A 216 -11.73 -20.78 1.00
N PRO A 217 -12.64 -21.67 1.45
CA PRO A 217 -13.53 -22.40 0.55
C PRO A 217 -14.53 -21.52 -0.22
N PHE A 218 -14.79 -20.28 0.22
CA PHE A 218 -15.56 -19.28 -0.54
C PHE A 218 -14.68 -18.42 -1.44
N VAL A 219 -13.37 -18.64 -1.40
CA VAL A 219 -12.36 -17.94 -2.19
C VAL A 219 -11.91 -18.82 -3.38
N VAL A 220 -12.78 -19.73 -3.87
CA VAL A 220 -12.51 -20.54 -5.07
C VAL A 220 -12.30 -19.62 -6.28
N GLN A 221 -11.26 -19.91 -7.07
CA GLN A 221 -10.90 -19.12 -8.25
C GLN A 221 -12.09 -18.97 -9.23
N GLY A 222 -12.34 -17.73 -9.65
CA GLY A 222 -13.27 -17.42 -10.75
C GLY A 222 -14.70 -17.06 -10.32
N GLN A 223 -15.00 -17.05 -9.01
CA GLN A 223 -16.32 -16.66 -8.51
C GLN A 223 -16.38 -15.18 -8.10
N PRO A 224 -17.42 -14.40 -8.46
CA PRO A 224 -17.54 -12.99 -8.06
C PRO A 224 -17.52 -12.76 -6.54
N CYS A 225 -18.01 -13.71 -5.75
CA CYS A 225 -18.01 -13.65 -4.29
C CYS A 225 -16.59 -13.75 -3.69
N GLN A 226 -15.62 -14.34 -4.41
CA GLN A 226 -14.23 -14.51 -4.00
C GLN A 226 -13.60 -13.18 -3.58
N LEU A 227 -13.75 -12.15 -4.44
CA LEU A 227 -13.15 -10.83 -4.23
C LEU A 227 -13.75 -10.12 -3.00
N LYS A 228 -15.04 -10.36 -2.71
CA LYS A 228 -15.75 -9.76 -1.57
C LYS A 228 -15.30 -10.38 -0.25
N PHE A 229 -15.18 -11.71 -0.17
CA PHE A 229 -14.65 -12.38 1.02
C PHE A 229 -13.17 -12.09 1.25
N GLN A 230 -12.38 -12.06 0.18
CA GLN A 230 -10.98 -11.62 0.27
C GLN A 230 -10.90 -10.18 0.78
N ARG A 231 -11.77 -9.29 0.32
CA ARG A 231 -11.84 -7.91 0.81
C ARG A 231 -12.18 -7.84 2.30
N LEU A 232 -13.16 -8.62 2.77
CA LEU A 232 -13.48 -8.69 4.19
C LEU A 232 -12.28 -9.20 5.02
N GLN A 233 -11.62 -10.27 4.58
CA GLN A 233 -10.40 -10.78 5.22
C GLN A 233 -9.30 -9.70 5.30
N GLU A 234 -9.13 -8.89 4.25
CA GLU A 234 -8.20 -7.75 4.28
C GLU A 234 -8.60 -6.70 5.32
N LEU A 235 -9.89 -6.36 5.42
CA LEU A 235 -10.39 -5.37 6.37
C LEU A 235 -10.21 -5.83 7.82
N VAL A 236 -10.58 -7.08 8.14
CA VAL A 236 -10.30 -7.69 9.46
C VAL A 236 -8.81 -7.66 9.76
N GLY A 237 -7.99 -8.01 8.76
CA GLY A 237 -6.54 -7.99 8.89
C GLY A 237 -5.98 -6.59 9.16
N LYS A 238 -6.54 -5.53 8.54
CA LYS A 238 -6.18 -4.13 8.77
C LYS A 238 -6.62 -3.65 10.15
N LEU A 239 -7.81 -4.02 10.61
CA LEU A 239 -8.28 -3.71 11.97
C LEU A 239 -7.33 -4.29 13.02
N GLY A 240 -6.96 -5.57 12.88
CA GLY A 240 -6.00 -6.24 13.77
C GLY A 240 -4.54 -5.79 13.61
N LYS A 241 -4.20 -4.99 12.60
CA LYS A 241 -2.82 -4.55 12.34
C LYS A 241 -2.29 -3.60 13.41
N HIS A 242 -3.15 -2.83 14.08
CA HIS A 242 -2.77 -1.96 15.20
C HIS A 242 -2.07 -2.77 16.31
N ILE A 243 -2.62 -3.93 16.67
CA ILE A 243 -2.01 -4.83 17.66
C ILE A 243 -0.68 -5.40 17.16
N THR A 244 -0.62 -5.80 15.88
CA THR A 244 0.61 -6.30 15.24
C THR A 244 1.73 -5.25 15.27
N CYS A 245 1.42 -3.99 14.98
CA CYS A 245 2.38 -2.90 15.02
C CYS A 245 2.85 -2.63 16.46
N CYS A 246 1.95 -2.58 17.45
CA CYS A 246 2.33 -2.45 18.85
C CYS A 246 3.29 -3.57 19.29
N ARG A 247 3.00 -4.81 18.89
CA ARG A 247 3.88 -5.96 19.16
C ARG A 247 5.26 -5.76 18.54
N ARG A 248 5.34 -5.40 17.25
CA ARG A 248 6.62 -5.15 16.55
C ARG A 248 7.45 -4.05 17.21
N LEU A 249 6.81 -3.00 17.70
CA LEU A 249 7.49 -1.91 18.42
C LEU A 249 8.11 -2.42 19.74
N LEU A 250 7.36 -3.20 20.51
CA LEU A 250 7.85 -3.80 21.76
C LEU A 250 8.92 -4.88 21.52
N ASP A 251 8.75 -5.69 20.48
CA ASP A 251 9.73 -6.69 20.05
C ASP A 251 11.06 -6.01 19.70
N ALA A 252 11.02 -4.90 18.93
CA ALA A 252 12.21 -4.11 18.62
C ALA A 252 12.86 -3.52 19.88
N ALA A 253 12.09 -2.93 20.80
CA ALA A 253 12.61 -2.40 22.06
C ALA A 253 13.27 -3.49 22.93
N THR A 254 12.70 -4.70 22.92
CA THR A 254 13.20 -5.82 23.73
C THR A 254 14.43 -6.47 23.11
N LEU A 255 14.46 -6.62 21.78
CA LEU A 255 15.49 -7.38 21.07
C LEU A 255 16.63 -6.51 20.53
N LEU A 256 16.43 -5.19 20.41
CA LEU A 256 17.44 -4.22 19.99
C LEU A 256 17.71 -3.16 21.08
N PRO A 257 17.89 -3.52 22.37
CA PRO A 257 17.91 -2.53 23.46
C PRO A 257 19.03 -1.49 23.33
N ARG A 258 20.14 -1.85 22.67
CA ARG A 258 21.26 -0.92 22.39
C ARG A 258 20.84 0.28 21.53
N GLU A 259 19.86 0.12 20.64
CA GLU A 259 19.38 1.20 19.78
C GLU A 259 18.51 2.22 20.53
N PHE A 260 18.10 1.91 21.77
CA PHE A 260 17.23 2.73 22.60
C PHE A 260 17.98 3.43 23.74
N VAL A 261 19.29 3.16 23.93
CA VAL A 261 20.09 3.64 25.08
C VAL A 261 20.04 5.16 25.21
N PHE A 262 20.26 5.88 24.11
CA PHE A 262 20.28 7.35 24.09
C PHE A 262 18.88 7.97 23.95
N GLY A 263 17.83 7.15 23.81
CA GLY A 263 16.50 7.62 23.49
C GLY A 263 16.40 8.13 22.05
N PHE A 264 15.38 8.94 21.79
CA PHE A 264 15.10 9.46 20.46
C PHE A 264 14.67 10.91 20.48
N ASP A 265 15.20 11.72 19.55
CA ASP A 265 14.54 12.94 19.10
C ASP A 265 13.62 12.67 17.89
N VAL A 266 12.75 13.62 17.60
CA VAL A 266 11.83 13.55 16.47
C VAL A 266 11.98 14.81 15.61
N LYS A 267 12.39 14.60 14.37
CA LYS A 267 12.51 15.65 13.36
C LYS A 267 11.42 15.50 12.30
N THR A 268 10.59 16.53 12.18
CA THR A 268 9.60 16.61 11.09
C THR A 268 10.25 17.15 9.82
N ILE A 269 9.86 16.56 8.69
CA ILE A 269 10.23 17.00 7.33
C ILE A 269 8.99 17.63 6.70
N ALA A 270 9.16 18.84 6.15
CA ALA A 270 8.07 19.58 5.53
C ALA A 270 7.60 18.91 4.23
N PRO A 271 6.30 18.97 3.91
CA PRO A 271 5.80 18.53 2.61
C PRO A 271 6.34 19.37 1.46
N SER A 272 6.35 18.78 0.27
CA SER A 272 6.53 19.53 -0.98
C SER A 272 5.35 20.46 -1.25
N LYS A 273 5.61 21.58 -1.91
CA LYS A 273 4.53 22.43 -2.46
C LYS A 273 3.83 21.69 -3.60
N GLU A 274 2.50 21.80 -3.63
CA GLU A 274 1.71 21.23 -4.70
C GLU A 274 1.88 22.02 -6.01
N VAL A 275 2.25 21.33 -7.08
CA VAL A 275 2.48 21.94 -8.40
C VAL A 275 1.72 21.18 -9.48
N ARG A 276 1.18 21.89 -10.49
CA ARG A 276 0.48 21.25 -11.62
C ARG A 276 1.41 20.35 -12.42
N ILE A 277 0.86 19.30 -13.03
CA ILE A 277 1.61 18.42 -13.93
C ILE A 277 2.27 19.25 -15.05
N PRO A 278 3.62 19.21 -15.19
CA PRO A 278 4.39 20.03 -16.12
C PRO A 278 4.40 19.42 -17.55
N LEU A 279 3.23 19.11 -18.10
CA LEU A 279 3.08 18.59 -19.47
C LEU A 279 2.22 19.55 -20.29
N PRO A 280 2.72 20.45 -21.16
CA PRO A 280 1.92 21.43 -21.92
C PRO A 280 0.68 20.83 -22.61
N GLU A 281 -0.45 21.54 -22.62
CA GLU A 281 -1.72 21.05 -23.20
C GLU A 281 -1.59 20.69 -24.68
N SER A 282 -0.85 21.50 -25.44
CA SER A 282 -0.49 21.23 -26.84
C SER A 282 0.33 19.93 -27.04
N LYS A 283 0.84 19.35 -25.95
CA LYS A 283 1.63 18.12 -25.92
C LYS A 283 0.90 16.99 -25.17
N SER A 284 -0.39 17.14 -24.86
CA SER A 284 -1.19 16.20 -24.07
C SER A 284 -2.15 15.33 -24.90
N SER A 285 -2.07 15.33 -26.24
CA SER A 285 -2.82 14.36 -27.05
C SER A 285 -2.07 13.03 -27.17
N VAL A 286 -2.81 11.95 -27.43
CA VAL A 286 -2.25 10.60 -27.68
C VAL A 286 -1.19 10.67 -28.78
N ASP A 287 -1.48 11.30 -29.92
CA ASP A 287 -0.52 11.44 -31.02
C ASP A 287 0.80 12.10 -30.59
N ARG A 288 0.72 13.20 -29.85
CA ARG A 288 1.91 13.96 -29.40
C ARG A 288 2.69 13.19 -28.33
N ILE A 289 2.02 12.41 -27.50
CA ILE A 289 2.66 11.55 -26.51
C ILE A 289 3.35 10.39 -27.21
N VAL A 290 2.64 9.64 -28.06
CA VAL A 290 3.15 8.48 -28.80
C VAL A 290 4.34 8.87 -29.69
N ALA A 291 4.24 9.96 -30.45
CA ALA A 291 5.33 10.44 -31.31
C ALA A 291 6.62 10.79 -30.55
N ARG A 292 6.50 11.19 -29.29
CA ARG A 292 7.63 11.50 -28.41
C ARG A 292 8.23 10.26 -27.74
N MET A 293 7.45 9.16 -27.63
CA MET A 293 7.91 7.90 -27.04
C MET A 293 8.49 6.92 -28.06
N TYR A 294 8.02 6.97 -29.30
CA TYR A 294 8.34 6.00 -30.35
C TYR A 294 8.87 6.71 -31.58
N SER A 295 10.12 6.43 -31.96
CA SER A 295 10.78 7.11 -33.09
C SER A 295 10.33 6.58 -34.45
N PRO A 296 10.19 5.26 -34.69
CA PRO A 296 9.68 4.78 -35.98
C PRO A 296 8.17 5.03 -36.11
N LYS A 297 7.74 5.63 -37.24
CA LYS A 297 6.30 5.77 -37.56
C LYS A 297 5.52 4.44 -37.47
N PRO A 298 6.06 3.29 -37.93
CA PRO A 298 5.37 2.00 -37.77
C PRO A 298 5.09 1.63 -36.31
N ASP A 299 6.00 1.96 -35.39
CA ASP A 299 5.79 1.72 -33.96
C ASP A 299 4.71 2.64 -33.37
N GLN A 300 4.65 3.90 -33.84
CA GLN A 300 3.62 4.84 -33.42
C GLN A 300 2.24 4.34 -33.83
N GLU A 301 2.07 3.97 -35.10
CA GLU A 301 0.81 3.45 -35.62
C GLU A 301 0.42 2.14 -34.95
N ARG A 302 1.37 1.23 -34.70
CA ARG A 302 1.11 0.01 -33.93
C ARG A 302 0.56 0.32 -32.55
N VAL A 303 1.16 1.25 -31.80
CA VAL A 303 0.69 1.62 -30.45
C VAL A 303 -0.69 2.26 -30.51
N LYS A 304 -0.97 3.13 -31.49
CA LYS A 304 -2.30 3.74 -31.67
C LYS A 304 -3.37 2.70 -31.98
N THR A 305 -3.10 1.78 -32.90
CA THR A 305 -3.98 0.65 -33.22
C THR A 305 -4.25 -0.20 -31.98
N GLN A 306 -3.23 -0.42 -31.14
CA GLN A 306 -3.39 -1.17 -29.91
C GLN A 306 -4.23 -0.43 -28.86
N LEU A 307 -4.09 0.90 -28.77
CA LEU A 307 -4.90 1.76 -27.90
C LEU A 307 -6.37 1.79 -28.35
N ALA A 308 -6.60 1.79 -29.66
CA ALA A 308 -7.93 1.78 -30.27
C ALA A 308 -8.74 0.52 -29.90
N ARG A 309 -8.08 -0.55 -29.40
CA ARG A 309 -8.76 -1.73 -28.85
C ARG A 309 -9.41 -1.47 -27.49
N TYR A 310 -8.91 -0.50 -26.72
CA TYR A 310 -9.47 -0.11 -25.43
C TYR A 310 -10.55 0.96 -25.58
N ASP A 311 -10.28 1.96 -26.41
CA ASP A 311 -11.28 2.94 -26.82
C ASP A 311 -11.00 3.32 -28.29
N PRO A 312 -11.95 3.05 -29.22
CA PRO A 312 -11.74 3.35 -30.64
C PRO A 312 -11.58 4.85 -30.90
N ASP A 313 -12.07 5.71 -30.00
CA ASP A 313 -11.88 7.16 -30.07
C ASP A 313 -10.64 7.61 -29.27
N LEU A 314 -9.51 7.76 -29.98
CA LEU A 314 -8.27 8.26 -29.38
C LEU A 314 -8.37 9.72 -28.89
N GLU A 315 -9.34 10.50 -29.37
CA GLU A 315 -9.59 11.85 -28.85
C GLU A 315 -10.27 11.81 -27.48
N LYS A 316 -11.07 10.78 -27.20
CA LYS A 316 -11.60 10.54 -25.86
C LYS A 316 -10.48 10.20 -24.87
N ILE A 317 -9.54 9.35 -25.24
CA ILE A 317 -8.32 9.08 -24.45
C ILE A 317 -7.53 10.38 -24.23
N SER A 318 -7.32 11.17 -25.30
CA SER A 318 -6.65 12.47 -25.22
C SER A 318 -7.36 13.44 -24.27
N SER A 319 -8.69 13.43 -24.25
CA SER A 319 -9.50 14.26 -23.35
C SER A 319 -9.36 13.85 -21.89
N GLU A 320 -9.34 12.53 -21.60
CA GLU A 320 -9.05 12.03 -20.27
C GLU A 320 -7.63 12.40 -19.81
N ILE A 321 -6.63 12.31 -20.69
CA ILE A 321 -5.26 12.75 -20.38
C ILE A 321 -5.24 14.26 -20.04
N LYS A 322 -5.90 15.09 -20.86
CA LYS A 322 -6.02 16.55 -20.61
C LYS A 322 -6.71 16.85 -19.28
N LYS A 323 -7.70 16.06 -18.87
CA LYS A 323 -8.37 16.17 -17.57
C LYS A 323 -7.42 15.83 -16.42
N HIS A 324 -6.76 14.67 -16.47
CA HIS A 324 -5.83 14.22 -15.43
C HIS A 324 -4.62 15.16 -15.28
N ARG A 325 -4.13 15.73 -16.38
CA ARG A 325 -3.07 16.76 -16.42
C ARG A 325 -3.37 18.00 -15.57
N ARG A 326 -4.64 18.32 -15.28
CA ARG A 326 -5.01 19.47 -14.44
C ARG A 326 -4.74 19.24 -12.95
N ALA A 327 -4.48 17.99 -12.54
CA ALA A 327 -4.19 17.65 -11.17
C ALA A 327 -2.90 18.32 -10.66
N LYS A 328 -2.86 18.55 -9.35
CA LYS A 328 -1.64 18.93 -8.65
C LYS A 328 -0.88 17.68 -8.21
N THR A 329 0.43 17.77 -8.29
CA THR A 329 1.40 16.74 -7.90
C THR A 329 2.04 17.13 -6.59
N GLN A 330 2.47 16.12 -5.84
CA GLN A 330 3.26 16.27 -4.63
C GLN A 330 4.34 15.17 -4.59
N THR A 331 5.41 15.45 -3.87
CA THR A 331 6.42 14.45 -3.51
C THR A 331 5.84 13.62 -2.37
N HIS A 332 5.85 12.29 -2.53
CA HIS A 332 5.34 11.40 -1.49
C HIS A 332 6.32 11.31 -0.32
N ALA A 333 5.80 10.94 0.86
CA ALA A 333 6.51 10.89 2.13
C ALA A 333 7.82 10.10 2.06
N GLU A 334 7.84 8.96 1.36
CA GLU A 334 9.06 8.14 1.22
C GLU A 334 10.19 8.93 0.56
N LEU A 335 9.87 9.74 -0.44
CA LEU A 335 10.84 10.52 -1.20
C LEU A 335 11.22 11.82 -0.50
N LEU A 336 10.35 12.36 0.35
CA LEU A 336 10.69 13.48 1.24
C LEU A 336 11.77 13.06 2.25
N VAL A 337 11.59 11.90 2.88
CA VAL A 337 12.60 11.33 3.81
C VAL A 337 13.89 11.02 3.08
N LEU A 338 13.82 10.37 1.92
CA LEU A 338 14.99 10.06 1.09
C LEU A 338 15.77 11.34 0.74
N ASN A 339 15.08 12.37 0.23
CA ASN A 339 15.74 13.62 -0.15
C ASN A 339 16.41 14.31 1.03
N TYR A 340 15.74 14.35 2.19
CA TYR A 340 16.30 14.93 3.41
C TYR A 340 17.61 14.22 3.81
N ILE A 341 17.64 12.89 3.78
CA ILE A 341 18.83 12.10 4.11
C ILE A 341 19.99 12.42 3.15
N GLU A 342 19.72 12.51 1.85
CA GLU A 342 20.73 12.85 0.84
C GLU A 342 21.19 14.32 0.90
N GLU A 343 20.42 15.21 1.52
CA GLU A 343 20.81 16.60 1.75
C GLU A 343 21.65 16.79 3.02
N HIS A 344 21.36 16.01 4.06
CA HIS A 344 21.94 16.20 5.40
C HIS A 344 22.99 15.15 5.78
N GLY A 345 23.20 14.11 4.96
CA GLY A 345 24.19 13.06 5.23
C GLY A 345 23.86 12.21 6.45
N CYS A 346 22.59 11.85 6.62
CA CYS A 346 22.14 11.05 7.77
C CYS A 346 22.71 9.63 7.76
N HIS A 347 22.93 9.07 8.96
CA HIS A 347 23.48 7.73 9.16
C HIS A 347 22.39 6.73 9.52
N PHE A 348 22.38 5.55 8.91
CA PHE A 348 21.46 4.48 9.30
C PHE A 348 22.06 3.64 10.42
N PRO A 349 21.24 3.05 11.32
CA PRO A 349 21.73 2.11 12.33
C PRO A 349 22.53 0.94 11.76
N ASP A 350 22.22 0.56 10.52
CA ASP A 350 22.95 -0.43 9.73
C ASP A 350 23.29 0.22 8.38
N SER A 351 24.58 0.40 8.11
CA SER A 351 25.06 1.04 6.88
C SER A 351 24.68 0.26 5.61
N ASN A 352 24.39 -1.03 5.74
CA ASN A 352 23.99 -1.90 4.63
C ASN A 352 22.46 -1.95 4.46
N ASP A 353 21.68 -1.36 5.37
CA ASP A 353 20.22 -1.31 5.30
C ASP A 353 19.67 0.12 5.37
N ARG A 354 19.83 0.87 4.27
CA ARG A 354 19.23 2.21 4.09
C ARG A 354 17.72 2.10 3.85
N TYR A 355 16.97 1.70 4.87
CA TYR A 355 15.53 1.43 4.79
C TYR A 355 14.66 2.57 5.29
N ILE A 356 13.65 2.94 4.48
CA ILE A 356 12.62 3.91 4.85
C ILE A 356 11.31 3.15 5.07
N GLY A 357 10.79 3.18 6.29
CA GLY A 357 9.50 2.58 6.63
C GLY A 357 8.34 3.48 6.23
N CYS A 358 7.22 2.90 5.82
CA CYS A 358 6.03 3.64 5.39
C CYS A 358 4.73 3.05 5.93
N SER A 359 3.72 3.89 6.15
CA SER A 359 2.42 3.48 6.67
C SER A 359 1.57 2.68 5.67
N LYS A 360 1.97 2.71 4.39
CA LYS A 360 1.42 1.92 3.27
C LYS A 360 2.58 1.42 2.39
N PRO A 361 2.40 0.33 1.63
CA PRO A 361 3.37 -0.06 0.60
C PRO A 361 3.60 1.07 -0.40
N ALA A 362 4.84 1.22 -0.86
CA ALA A 362 5.23 2.26 -1.81
C ALA A 362 4.41 2.15 -3.09
N CYS A 363 4.06 3.30 -3.67
CA CYS A 363 3.45 3.31 -4.99
C CYS A 363 4.44 2.85 -6.06
N TYR A 364 3.93 2.56 -7.26
CA TYR A 364 4.73 2.15 -8.40
C TYR A 364 5.86 3.15 -8.69
N LEU A 365 5.56 4.45 -8.73
CA LEU A 365 6.56 5.49 -9.05
C LEU A 365 7.60 5.71 -7.94
N CYS A 366 7.20 5.69 -6.66
CA CYS A 366 8.15 5.78 -5.55
C CYS A 366 9.09 4.58 -5.55
N HIS A 367 8.55 3.38 -5.76
CA HIS A 367 9.32 2.15 -5.79
C HIS A 367 10.31 2.12 -6.96
N LEU A 368 9.93 2.59 -8.16
CA LEU A 368 10.84 2.76 -9.29
C LEU A 368 11.94 3.80 -9.00
N TYR A 369 11.57 4.94 -8.42
CA TYR A 369 12.53 5.99 -8.07
C TYR A 369 13.59 5.46 -7.10
N ILE A 370 13.16 4.81 -6.00
CA ILE A 370 14.05 4.23 -4.99
C ILE A 370 14.95 3.16 -5.62
N ARG A 371 14.43 2.28 -6.49
CA ARG A 371 15.22 1.26 -7.21
C ARG A 371 16.36 1.85 -8.02
N HIS A 372 16.11 2.95 -8.73
CA HIS A 372 17.09 3.55 -9.62
C HIS A 372 17.96 4.59 -8.94
N HIS A 373 17.66 4.93 -7.68
CA HIS A 373 18.43 5.91 -6.93
C HIS A 373 19.85 5.38 -6.64
N PRO A 374 20.91 6.16 -6.88
CA PRO A 374 22.29 5.71 -6.70
C PRO A 374 22.66 5.45 -5.23
N GLY A 375 21.93 6.07 -4.30
CA GLY A 375 22.18 5.94 -2.86
C GLY A 375 21.95 4.55 -2.23
N GLY A 376 21.67 3.49 -2.99
CA GLY A 376 21.62 2.12 -2.45
C GLY A 376 20.54 1.88 -1.40
N TYR A 377 19.37 2.51 -1.56
CA TYR A 377 18.25 2.36 -0.63
C TYR A 377 17.61 0.97 -0.72
N SER A 378 17.24 0.43 0.43
CA SER A 378 16.53 -0.84 0.49
C SER A 378 15.10 -0.68 -0.02
N LEU A 379 14.70 -1.58 -0.92
CA LEU A 379 13.39 -1.50 -1.56
C LEU A 379 12.26 -1.79 -0.57
N PRO A 380 11.25 -0.90 -0.45
CA PRO A 380 10.07 -1.17 0.35
C PRO A 380 9.12 -2.13 -0.36
N ASP A 381 8.19 -2.72 0.41
CA ASP A 381 6.97 -3.33 -0.14
C ASP A 381 6.33 -2.35 -1.14
N THR A 382 5.81 -2.86 -2.26
CA THR A 382 5.11 -2.02 -3.24
C THR A 382 3.69 -2.50 -3.51
N SER A 383 2.78 -1.54 -3.59
CA SER A 383 1.41 -1.78 -4.04
C SER A 383 1.33 -1.93 -5.56
N LYS A 384 2.35 -1.54 -6.33
CA LYS A 384 2.27 -1.40 -7.80
C LYS A 384 1.13 -0.49 -8.28
N LYS A 385 0.59 0.38 -7.41
CA LYS A 385 -0.37 1.40 -7.83
C LYS A 385 0.31 2.61 -8.42
N LEU A 386 -0.17 3.03 -9.58
CA LEU A 386 0.18 4.28 -10.22
C LEU A 386 -0.60 5.42 -9.57
N TYR A 387 0.10 6.50 -9.22
CA TYR A 387 -0.53 7.75 -8.83
C TYR A 387 0.06 8.85 -9.72
N THR A 388 -0.79 9.46 -10.54
CA THR A 388 -0.39 10.55 -11.46
C THR A 388 -0.11 11.87 -10.73
N LYS A 389 -0.63 12.02 -9.50
CA LYS A 389 -0.35 13.14 -8.57
C LYS A 389 1.03 13.05 -7.91
N TRP A 390 2.02 12.53 -8.62
CA TRP A 390 3.37 12.27 -8.13
C TRP A 390 4.40 13.15 -8.84
N ARG A 391 5.46 13.50 -8.12
CA ARG A 391 6.66 14.17 -8.65
C ARG A 391 7.90 13.79 -7.84
N VAL A 392 9.06 13.98 -8.46
CA VAL A 392 10.36 13.90 -7.77
C VAL A 392 10.52 15.02 -6.73
N PRO A 393 11.40 14.85 -5.73
CA PRO A 393 11.76 15.90 -4.78
C PRO A 393 12.21 17.21 -5.45
N ASP A 394 11.99 18.34 -4.77
CA ASP A 394 12.52 19.63 -5.18
C ASP A 394 14.05 19.65 -5.02
N ILE A 395 14.76 20.17 -6.03
CA ILE A 395 16.22 20.30 -6.01
C ILE A 395 16.55 21.79 -5.94
N TYR A 396 17.24 22.22 -4.91
CA TYR A 396 17.62 23.62 -4.75
C TYR A 396 19.08 23.84 -5.17
N ALA A 397 19.38 25.02 -5.71
CA ALA A 397 20.76 25.45 -5.86
C ALA A 397 21.36 25.61 -4.46
N SER A 398 22.43 24.89 -4.15
CA SER A 398 23.26 25.14 -2.98
C SER A 398 24.29 26.22 -3.31
N ASP A 399 24.76 26.96 -2.30
CA ASP A 399 25.81 28.00 -2.46
C ASP A 399 27.07 27.49 -3.19
N MET A 400 27.29 26.17 -3.19
CA MET A 400 28.17 25.44 -4.09
C MET A 400 27.40 24.99 -5.34
N ASP A 401 27.35 25.81 -6.40
CA ASP A 401 26.59 25.59 -7.64
C ASP A 401 26.80 24.20 -8.31
N GLY A 402 27.88 23.49 -8.00
CA GLY A 402 28.18 22.16 -8.52
C GLY A 402 27.24 21.05 -8.01
N ARG A 403 26.96 21.02 -6.70
CA ARG A 403 26.20 19.91 -6.07
C ARG A 403 24.74 19.89 -6.51
N GLY A 404 24.10 21.06 -6.63
CA GLY A 404 22.72 21.16 -7.12
C GLY A 404 22.58 20.70 -8.58
N LYS A 405 23.55 21.02 -9.45
CA LYS A 405 23.57 20.59 -10.85
C LYS A 405 23.82 19.09 -10.99
N GLU A 406 24.68 18.53 -10.15
CA GLU A 406 24.92 17.09 -10.09
C GLU A 406 23.66 16.33 -9.67
N LYS A 407 23.01 16.72 -8.57
CA LYS A 407 21.72 16.15 -8.14
C LYS A 407 20.63 16.27 -9.21
N LEU A 408 20.59 17.38 -9.94
CA LEU A 408 19.68 17.58 -11.06
C LEU A 408 19.95 16.56 -12.18
N LYS A 409 21.21 16.37 -12.54
CA LYS A 409 21.63 15.39 -13.54
C LYS A 409 21.28 13.96 -13.11
N GLU A 410 21.58 13.60 -11.87
CA GLU A 410 21.22 12.29 -11.29
C GLU A 410 19.71 12.06 -11.31
N THR A 411 18.92 13.06 -10.94
CA THR A 411 17.45 12.98 -10.98
C THR A 411 16.94 12.76 -12.41
N GLU A 412 17.54 13.44 -13.39
CA GLU A 412 17.22 13.21 -14.81
C GLU A 412 17.61 11.81 -15.30
N GLU A 413 18.72 11.26 -14.82
CA GLU A 413 19.15 9.89 -15.12
C GLU A 413 18.20 8.87 -14.50
N ILE A 414 17.78 9.07 -13.25
CA ILE A 414 16.74 8.25 -12.59
C ILE A 414 15.45 8.28 -13.41
N LEU A 415 14.96 9.47 -13.78
CA LEU A 415 13.78 9.61 -14.63
C LEU A 415 13.96 8.94 -15.99
N GLY A 416 15.16 9.01 -16.57
CA GLY A 416 15.51 8.32 -17.80
C GLY A 416 15.33 6.80 -17.69
N LYS A 417 15.82 6.18 -16.61
CA LYS A 417 15.65 4.75 -16.32
C LYS A 417 14.19 4.40 -16.08
N MET A 418 13.49 5.18 -15.25
CA MET A 418 12.05 5.01 -15.01
C MET A 418 11.24 5.07 -16.29
N ILE A 419 11.53 6.02 -17.20
CA ILE A 419 10.86 6.14 -18.51
C ILE A 419 10.98 4.85 -19.32
N GLN A 420 12.15 4.19 -19.30
CA GLN A 420 12.33 2.92 -20.03
C GLN A 420 11.51 1.79 -19.41
N GLU A 421 11.52 1.64 -18.09
CA GLU A 421 10.70 0.62 -17.41
C GLU A 421 9.20 0.86 -17.63
N ILE A 422 8.73 2.09 -17.45
CA ILE A 422 7.34 2.48 -17.67
C ILE A 422 6.92 2.23 -19.12
N LYS A 423 7.80 2.50 -20.10
CA LYS A 423 7.52 2.23 -21.51
C LYS A 423 7.40 0.72 -21.78
N THR A 424 8.23 -0.09 -21.14
CA THR A 424 8.13 -1.56 -21.23
C THR A 424 6.85 -2.06 -20.58
N ASP A 425 6.51 -1.58 -19.39
CA ASP A 425 5.27 -1.94 -18.69
C ASP A 425 4.04 -1.53 -19.51
N PHE A 426 4.03 -0.32 -20.09
CA PHE A 426 2.97 0.13 -20.97
C PHE A 426 2.78 -0.79 -22.18
N LYS A 427 3.87 -1.20 -22.85
CA LYS A 427 3.81 -2.18 -23.96
C LYS A 427 3.28 -3.53 -23.51
N ASN A 428 3.66 -3.99 -22.32
CA ASN A 428 3.16 -5.25 -21.80
C ASN A 428 1.67 -5.14 -21.49
N ASP A 429 1.24 -4.02 -20.90
CA ASP A 429 -0.13 -3.78 -20.47
C ASP A 429 -1.11 -3.59 -21.62
N ILE A 430 -0.73 -2.81 -22.62
CA ILE A 430 -1.56 -2.59 -23.82
C ILE A 430 -1.77 -3.87 -24.64
N ASN A 431 -0.89 -4.86 -24.45
CA ASN A 431 -0.99 -6.17 -25.10
C ASN A 431 -1.78 -7.19 -24.29
N ARG A 432 -2.22 -6.87 -23.07
CA ARG A 432 -3.01 -7.80 -22.26
C ARG A 432 -4.43 -7.91 -22.83
N PRO A 433 -5.01 -9.13 -22.83
CA PRO A 433 -6.41 -9.30 -23.21
C PRO A 433 -7.36 -8.66 -22.19
N GLU A 434 -6.98 -8.64 -20.91
CA GLU A 434 -7.79 -8.09 -19.83
C GLU A 434 -7.02 -7.04 -19.01
N PRO A 435 -7.71 -5.99 -18.51
CA PRO A 435 -7.15 -5.05 -17.55
C PRO A 435 -6.64 -5.73 -16.28
N ARG A 436 -5.72 -5.07 -15.58
CA ARG A 436 -5.20 -5.60 -14.31
C ARG A 436 -6.25 -5.51 -13.21
N ALA A 437 -6.37 -6.58 -12.42
CA ALA A 437 -7.27 -6.62 -11.27
C ALA A 437 -6.92 -5.54 -10.25
N MET A 438 -7.94 -4.81 -9.80
CA MET A 438 -7.83 -3.79 -8.77
C MET A 438 -7.62 -4.41 -7.39
N HIS A 439 -6.78 -3.80 -6.57
CA HIS A 439 -6.65 -4.13 -5.14
C HIS A 439 -6.55 -2.85 -4.30
N ALA A 440 -6.68 -2.93 -2.98
CA ALA A 440 -6.53 -1.75 -2.13
C ALA A 440 -5.07 -1.28 -1.94
N ASP A 441 -4.90 -0.03 -1.54
CA ASP A 441 -3.59 0.65 -1.36
C ASP A 441 -2.80 0.07 -0.19
N SER A 442 -3.48 -0.13 0.94
CA SER A 442 -2.87 -0.71 2.15
C SER A 442 -3.05 -2.22 2.17
N SER A 443 -1.99 -2.95 2.54
CA SER A 443 -2.05 -4.38 2.84
C SER A 443 -2.32 -4.63 4.32
N ALA A 444 -2.89 -5.80 4.63
CA ALA A 444 -3.04 -6.32 5.99
C ALA A 444 -1.81 -7.14 6.47
N ASP A 445 -0.65 -6.91 5.84
CA ASP A 445 0.58 -7.74 5.89
C ASP A 445 0.41 -9.17 5.32
N LYS A 446 -0.77 -9.49 4.79
CA LYS A 446 -1.05 -10.63 3.93
C LYS A 446 -0.99 -10.15 2.48
N THR A 447 -0.05 -10.68 1.70
CA THR A 447 0.03 -10.45 0.26
C THR A 447 0.34 -11.76 -0.43
N SER A 448 -0.26 -11.95 -1.61
CA SER A 448 -0.16 -13.13 -2.45
C SER A 448 1.29 -13.44 -2.79
N THR A 449 1.76 -14.61 -2.38
CA THR A 449 2.90 -15.25 -3.04
C THR A 449 2.51 -15.44 -4.50
N VAL A 450 3.31 -14.93 -5.43
CA VAL A 450 3.19 -15.30 -6.84
C VAL A 450 3.51 -16.79 -6.88
N CYS A 451 2.52 -17.64 -7.16
CA CYS A 451 2.82 -18.98 -7.64
C CYS A 451 3.48 -18.78 -9.01
N THR A 452 4.81 -18.79 -9.04
CA THR A 452 5.57 -18.95 -10.26
C THR A 452 5.15 -20.29 -10.85
N GLY A 453 4.52 -20.26 -12.02
CA GLY A 453 4.24 -21.47 -12.78
C GLY A 453 5.55 -22.20 -13.03
N ALA A 454 5.62 -23.45 -12.57
CA ALA A 454 6.71 -24.33 -12.88
C ALA A 454 6.55 -24.82 -14.32
N GLU A 455 7.47 -24.42 -15.19
CA GLU A 455 7.90 -25.26 -16.30
C GLU A 455 8.82 -26.35 -15.73
N GLY A 456 8.67 -27.56 -16.27
CA GLY A 456 8.84 -28.81 -15.53
C GLY A 456 10.27 -29.33 -15.35
N ALA A 457 10.40 -30.24 -14.38
CA ALA A 457 11.07 -31.54 -14.52
C ALA A 457 10.92 -32.34 -13.20
N GLY A 458 10.38 -33.56 -13.31
CA GLY A 458 10.91 -34.73 -12.59
C GLY A 458 10.52 -34.98 -11.13
N GLU A 459 9.68 -36.01 -10.97
CA GLU A 459 9.77 -37.08 -9.95
C GLU A 459 8.92 -37.06 -8.65
N VAL A 460 7.87 -37.90 -8.71
CA VAL A 460 7.40 -38.97 -7.79
C VAL A 460 6.99 -38.63 -6.35
N GLY A 461 5.71 -38.90 -6.01
CA GLY A 461 5.33 -39.26 -4.64
C GLY A 461 3.87 -39.10 -4.17
N VAL A 462 2.95 -39.94 -4.67
CA VAL A 462 1.77 -40.57 -3.99
C VAL A 462 0.62 -39.71 -3.39
N ASP A 463 -0.45 -39.60 -4.19
CA ASP A 463 -1.86 -40.02 -3.99
C ASP A 463 -2.66 -39.73 -2.69
N ALA A 464 -3.85 -39.12 -2.88
CA ALA A 464 -5.17 -39.62 -2.45
C ALA A 464 -6.28 -38.60 -2.80
N GLY A 465 -7.14 -38.94 -3.77
CA GLY A 465 -8.25 -38.12 -4.25
C GLY A 465 -9.57 -38.26 -3.50
N ALA A 466 -10.54 -37.41 -3.88
CA ALA A 466 -11.93 -37.77 -4.19
C ALA A 466 -12.73 -36.49 -4.54
N GLY A 467 -13.25 -36.43 -5.77
CA GLY A 467 -14.14 -35.37 -6.23
C GLY A 467 -15.62 -35.66 -5.93
N SER A 468 -16.44 -34.63 -6.06
CA SER A 468 -17.88 -34.76 -6.27
C SER A 468 -18.36 -33.63 -7.19
N GLY A 469 -18.74 -33.99 -8.41
CA GLY A 469 -19.24 -33.08 -9.43
C GLY A 469 -20.61 -32.51 -9.10
N VAL A 470 -20.80 -31.22 -9.40
CA VAL A 470 -22.10 -30.55 -9.36
C VAL A 470 -22.63 -30.51 -10.79
N SER A 471 -23.88 -30.96 -11.01
CA SER A 471 -24.47 -31.07 -12.34
C SER A 471 -24.66 -29.70 -13.01
N ALA A 472 -24.45 -29.66 -14.34
CA ALA A 472 -24.52 -28.47 -15.18
C ALA A 472 -25.85 -27.69 -15.09
N ALA A 473 -26.96 -28.36 -14.75
CA ALA A 473 -28.27 -27.72 -14.60
C ALA A 473 -28.37 -26.79 -13.36
N THR A 474 -27.52 -27.00 -12.35
CA THR A 474 -27.47 -26.14 -11.15
C THR A 474 -26.67 -24.87 -11.40
N ALA A 475 -25.69 -24.92 -12.30
CA ALA A 475 -24.85 -23.78 -12.69
C ALA A 475 -25.63 -22.74 -13.51
N ASP A 476 -26.53 -23.18 -14.40
CA ASP A 476 -27.34 -22.31 -15.25
C ASP A 476 -28.38 -21.50 -14.47
N ASN A 477 -29.00 -22.09 -13.46
CA ASN A 477 -29.99 -21.40 -12.62
C ASN A 477 -29.34 -20.34 -11.71
N ILE A 478 -28.11 -20.57 -11.26
CA ILE A 478 -27.33 -19.60 -10.48
C ILE A 478 -26.79 -18.48 -11.38
N GLN A 479 -26.34 -18.77 -12.61
CA GLN A 479 -25.94 -17.74 -13.58
C GLN A 479 -27.09 -16.81 -13.98
N ARG A 480 -28.32 -17.31 -14.13
CA ARG A 480 -29.49 -16.46 -14.39
C ARG A 480 -29.83 -15.53 -13.21
N LEU A 481 -29.74 -16.04 -11.97
CA LEU A 481 -29.98 -15.25 -10.76
C LEU A 481 -28.90 -14.16 -10.56
N LEU A 482 -27.66 -14.42 -10.97
CA LEU A 482 -26.57 -13.44 -10.87
C LEU A 482 -26.61 -12.38 -11.97
N ARG A 483 -27.08 -12.72 -13.19
CA ARG A 483 -27.32 -11.72 -14.26
C ARG A 483 -28.46 -10.78 -13.91
N SER A 484 -29.51 -11.26 -13.23
CA SER A 484 -30.60 -10.38 -12.79
C SER A 484 -30.18 -9.42 -11.67
N LEU A 485 -29.20 -9.79 -10.84
CA LEU A 485 -28.62 -8.91 -9.81
C LEU A 485 -27.64 -7.88 -10.39
N SER A 486 -26.98 -8.19 -11.52
CA SER A 486 -26.05 -7.27 -12.20
C SER A 486 -26.74 -6.20 -13.06
N LEU A 487 -28.01 -6.38 -13.43
CA LEU A 487 -28.76 -5.45 -14.29
C LEU A 487 -29.41 -4.29 -13.52
N ASN A 488 -29.38 -4.32 -12.18
CA ASN A 488 -29.91 -3.24 -11.33
C ASN A 488 -28.83 -2.29 -10.79
N ASP A 489 -27.56 -2.47 -11.15
CA ASP A 489 -26.46 -1.61 -10.70
C ASP A 489 -26.29 -0.38 -11.62
N SER A 490 -27.33 0.45 -11.66
CA SER A 490 -27.25 1.83 -12.17
C SER A 490 -27.28 2.78 -10.98
N GLY A 491 -26.13 2.91 -10.31
CA GLY A 491 -26.07 3.68 -9.06
C GLY A 491 -24.69 3.92 -8.48
N TYR A 492 -23.64 4.10 -9.30
CA TYR A 492 -22.39 4.71 -8.84
C TYR A 492 -22.17 6.04 -9.54
N SER A 493 -22.96 7.04 -9.11
CA SER A 493 -22.66 8.44 -9.40
C SER A 493 -21.52 8.90 -8.50
N GLN A 494 -20.61 9.63 -9.14
CA GLN A 494 -19.53 10.38 -8.54
C GLN A 494 -20.04 11.28 -7.42
N GLU A 495 -19.41 11.26 -6.24
CA GLU A 495 -19.37 12.44 -5.38
C GLU A 495 -17.92 12.80 -5.05
N THR A 496 -17.48 13.82 -5.78
CA THR A 496 -16.46 14.79 -5.40
C THR A 496 -16.74 15.38 -4.02
N LYS A 497 -15.73 15.34 -3.14
CA LYS A 497 -15.18 16.50 -2.44
C LYS A 497 -13.76 16.22 -1.97
#